data_AF-A0A521QF10-F1
#
_entry.id   AF-A0A521QF10-F1
#
_cell.length_a   1.000
_cell.length_b   1.000
_cell.length_c   1.000
_cell.angle_alpha   90.00
_cell.angle_beta   90.00
_cell.angle_gamma   90.00
#
_symmetry.space_group_name_H-M   'P 1'
#
loop_
_entity.id
_entity.type
_entity.pdbx_description
1 polymer ?
#
loop_
_entity_poly.entity_id
_entity_poly.type
_entity_poly.pdbx_seq_one_letter_code
_entity_poly.pdbx_strand_id
1 'polypeptide(L)' 'MPTQEAERVWTEHVYELASRMLFTKVDSWFTGINTNVPGKQKRTFLPYSGGAPAYREKCDEVAANGYEGLILA' A
#
# COMPACT_ATOMS: atom_id res chain seq x y z
N MET A 1 8.46 10.80 10.40
CA MET A 1 8.97 9.82 9.41
C MET A 1 8.49 8.42 9.79
N PRO A 2 7.99 7.57 8.89
CA PRO A 2 7.67 6.19 9.25
C PRO A 2 8.92 5.42 9.63
N THR A 3 8.80 4.52 10.60
CA THR A 3 9.83 3.49 10.80
C THR A 3 9.81 2.54 9.60
N GLN A 4 10.95 1.93 9.29
CA GLN A 4 11.01 0.93 8.20
C GLN A 4 10.05 -0.23 8.44
N GLU A 5 9.85 -0.60 9.70
CA GLU A 5 8.92 -1.66 10.07
C GLU A 5 7.46 -1.26 9.83
N ALA A 6 7.05 -0.05 10.23
CA ALA A 6 5.70 0.44 9.97
C ALA A 6 5.40 0.54 8.46
N GLU A 7 6.37 0.99 7.67
CA GLU A 7 6.27 1.03 6.20
C GLU A 7 6.12 -0.38 5.61
N ARG A 8 6.94 -1.34 6.07
CA ARG A 8 6.90 -2.74 5.63
C ARG A 8 5.55 -3.38 5.95
N VAL A 9 5.09 -3.26 7.20
CA VAL A 9 3.80 -3.83 7.65
C VAL A 9 2.63 -3.23 6.89
N TRP A 10 2.61 -1.91 6.69
CA TRP A 10 1.57 -1.26 5.89
C TRP A 10 1.58 -1.78 4.44
N THR A 11 2.77 -1.88 3.85
CA THR A 11 2.95 -2.37 2.47
C THR A 11 2.47 -3.81 2.32
N GLU A 12 2.80 -4.70 3.26
CA GLU A 12 2.32 -6.09 3.28
C GLU A 12 0.80 -6.18 3.36
N HIS A 13 0.17 -5.41 4.25
CA HIS A 13 -1.28 -5.31 4.34
C HIS A 13 -1.92 -4.90 3.00
N VAL A 14 -1.35 -3.89 2.33
CA VAL A 14 -1.84 -3.47 1.00
C VAL A 14 -1.73 -4.61 -0.03
N TYR A 15 -0.61 -5.35 -0.04
CA TYR A 15 -0.45 -6.50 -0.93
C TYR A 15 -1.40 -7.64 -0.60
N GLU A 16 -1.65 -7.92 0.68
CA GLU A 16 -2.60 -8.97 1.11
C GLU A 16 -4.01 -8.67 0.61
N LEU A 17 -4.49 -7.43 0.78
CA LEU A 17 -5.78 -6.99 0.26
C LEU A 17 -5.84 -7.11 -1.28
N ALA A 18 -4.76 -6.75 -1.96
CA ALA A 18 -4.67 -6.82 -3.41
C ALA A 18 -4.66 -8.26 -3.94
N SER A 19 -4.03 -9.20 -3.24
CA SER A 19 -3.82 -10.58 -3.69
C SER A 19 -5.12 -11.32 -4.05
N ARG A 20 -6.24 -10.88 -3.46
CA ARG A 20 -7.59 -11.43 -3.63
C ARG A 20 -8.35 -10.81 -4.80
N MET A 21 -7.80 -9.79 -5.46
CA MET A 21 -8.48 -8.99 -6.46
C MET A 21 -8.08 -9.38 -7.90
N LEU A 22 -9.06 -9.43 -8.81
CA LEU A 22 -8.84 -9.84 -10.20
C LEU A 22 -7.94 -8.87 -10.99
N PHE A 23 -7.99 -7.57 -10.72
CA PHE A 23 -7.15 -6.59 -11.42
C PHE A 23 -5.65 -6.78 -11.15
N THR A 24 -5.26 -7.56 -10.14
CA THR A 24 -3.85 -7.92 -9.93
C THR A 24 -3.37 -8.99 -10.89
N LYS A 25 -4.24 -9.67 -11.64
CA LYS A 25 -3.86 -10.73 -12.58
C LYS A 25 -3.44 -10.22 -13.96
N VAL A 26 -3.57 -8.91 -14.21
CA VAL A 26 -3.21 -8.27 -15.49
C VAL A 26 -2.02 -7.32 -15.32
N ASP A 27 -1.27 -7.12 -16.39
CA ASP A 27 -0.25 -6.07 -16.46
C ASP A 27 -0.95 -4.73 -16.73
N SER A 28 -0.74 -3.78 -15.84
CA SER A 28 -1.33 -2.46 -15.95
C SER A 28 -0.56 -1.47 -15.08
N TRP A 29 -0.91 -0.19 -15.23
CA TRP A 29 -0.40 0.85 -14.35
C TRP A 29 -0.68 0.57 -12.87
N PHE A 30 -1.79 -0.08 -12.52
CA PHE A 30 -2.10 -0.48 -11.14
C PHE A 30 -1.11 -1.49 -10.56
N THR A 31 -0.56 -2.36 -11.42
CA THR A 31 0.40 -3.38 -11.04
C THR A 31 1.85 -2.91 -11.22
N GLY A 32 2.03 -1.61 -11.47
CA GLY A 32 3.32 -0.97 -11.69
C GLY A 32 4.01 -1.37 -13.00
N ILE A 33 3.34 -2.16 -13.84
CA ILE A 33 3.87 -2.61 -15.12
C ILE A 33 3.52 -1.59 -16.20
N ASN A 34 4.56 -1.06 -16.85
CA ASN A 34 4.43 -0.21 -18.02
C ASN A 34 5.60 -0.49 -18.98
N THR A 35 5.29 -1.12 -20.11
CA THR A 35 6.27 -1.50 -21.13
C THR A 35 6.91 -0.31 -21.83
N ASN A 36 6.29 0.87 -21.79
CA ASN A 36 6.79 2.09 -22.43
C ASN A 36 7.84 2.81 -21.58
N VAL A 37 8.06 2.39 -20.32
CA VAL A 37 8.96 3.06 -19.38
C VAL A 37 10.07 2.09 -18.94
N PRO A 38 11.35 2.40 -19.20
CA PRO A 38 12.47 1.62 -18.69
C PRO A 38 12.42 1.49 -17.16
N GLY A 39 12.60 0.27 -16.65
CA GLY A 39 12.56 -0.01 -15.20
C GLY A 39 11.16 -0.25 -14.62
N LYS A 40 10.08 -0.07 -15.38
CA LYS A 40 8.69 -0.36 -14.95
C LYS A 40 8.22 -1.76 -15.37
N GLN A 41 9.10 -2.76 -15.20
CA GLN A 41 8.80 -4.17 -15.42
C GLN A 41 8.67 -4.95 -14.09
N LYS A 42 9.04 -4.31 -12.97
CA LYS A 42 8.87 -4.90 -11.64
C LYS A 42 7.42 -4.70 -11.19
N ARG A 43 6.73 -5.81 -10.97
CA ARG A 43 5.38 -5.82 -10.45
C ARG A 43 5.37 -5.23 -9.04
N THR A 44 4.50 -4.26 -8.85
CA THR A 44 4.17 -3.63 -7.56
C THR A 44 2.65 -3.51 -7.47
N PHE A 45 2.11 -2.94 -6.40
CA PHE A 45 0.71 -2.63 -6.34
C PHE A 45 0.51 -1.22 -5.77
N LEU A 46 -0.15 -0.36 -6.56
CA LEU A 46 -0.33 1.05 -6.22
C LEU A 46 -1.64 1.36 -5.49
N PRO A 47 -2.79 0.79 -5.86
CA PRO A 47 -4.05 1.08 -5.18
C PRO A 47 -4.11 0.54 -3.75
N TYR A 48 -5.02 1.08 -2.94
CA TYR A 48 -5.47 0.44 -1.72
C TYR A 48 -6.81 -0.25 -1.97
N SER A 49 -6.86 -1.57 -1.83
CA SER A 49 -8.04 -2.38 -2.20
C SER A 49 -9.08 -2.53 -1.08
N GLY A 50 -8.81 -2.00 0.11
CA GLY A 50 -9.72 -2.11 1.27
C GLY A 50 -10.87 -1.10 1.28
N GLY A 51 -10.87 -0.14 0.34
CA GLY A 51 -11.87 0.93 0.26
C GLY A 51 -11.59 2.10 1.21
N ALA A 52 -12.20 3.25 0.90
CA ALA A 52 -11.95 4.49 1.62
C ALA A 52 -12.34 4.46 3.12
N PRO A 53 -13.41 3.76 3.56
CA PRO A 53 -13.73 3.67 4.99
C PRO A 53 -12.65 2.95 5.80
N ALA A 54 -12.24 1.74 5.39
CA ALA A 54 -11.23 0.96 6.10
C ALA A 54 -9.85 1.63 6.11
N TYR A 55 -9.50 2.32 5.02
CA TYR A 55 -8.29 3.15 4.99
C TYR A 55 -8.32 4.23 6.08
N ARG A 56 -9.45 4.93 6.19
CA ARG A 56 -9.62 6.05 7.12
C ARG A 56 -9.63 5.58 8.57
N GLU A 57 -10.33 4.48 8.84
CA GLU A 57 -10.32 3.83 10.16
C GLU A 57 -8.89 3.51 10.60
N LYS A 58 -8.05 2.97 9.69
CA LYS A 58 -6.65 2.68 10.02
C LYS A 58 -5.82 3.93 10.30
N CYS A 59 -6.07 5.01 9.56
CA CYS A 59 -5.43 6.31 9.84
C CYS A 59 -5.87 6.88 11.19
N ASP A 60 -7.17 6.79 11.51
CA ASP A 60 -7.74 7.27 12.76
C ASP A 60 -7.22 6.47 13.96
N GLU A 61 -7.07 5.15 13.85
CA GLU A 61 -6.41 4.30 14.85
C GLU A 61 -4.98 4.77 15.14
N VAL A 62 -4.17 4.96 14.08
CA VAL A 62 -2.78 5.41 14.23
C VAL A 62 -2.72 6.78 14.88
N ALA A 63 -3.60 7.71 14.50
CA ALA A 63 -3.67 9.04 15.09
C ALA A 63 -4.08 8.99 16.58
N ALA A 64 -5.08 8.17 16.93
CA ALA A 64 -5.52 7.97 18.31
C ALA A 64 -4.43 7.35 19.19
N ASN A 65 -3.58 6.50 18.61
CA ASN A 65 -2.44 5.88 19.28
C ASN A 65 -1.17 6.75 19.29
N GLY A 66 -1.30 8.07 19.08
CA GLY A 66 -0.17 9.00 19.14
C GLY A 66 0.78 8.87 17.93
N TYR A 67 0.23 8.56 16.76
CA TYR A 67 0.97 8.33 15.52
C TYR A 67 1.94 7.15 15.61
N GLU A 68 1.45 6.01 16.13
CA GLU A 68 2.21 4.77 16.21
C GLU A 68 2.91 4.41 14.88
N GLY A 69 4.18 3.99 14.97
CA GLY A 69 4.99 3.68 13.79
C GLY A 69 5.59 4.90 13.07
N LEU A 70 5.27 6.12 13.51
CA LEU A 70 5.92 7.35 13.05
C LEU A 70 6.89 7.88 14.11
N ILE A 71 8.09 8.25 13.68
CA ILE A 71 9.04 9.05 14.43
C ILE A 71 8.61 10.51 14.29
N LEU A 72 8.17 11.09 15.41
CA LEU A 72 7.82 12.51 15.55
C LEU A 72 9.05 13.27 16.06
N ALA A 73 9.26 14.48 15.54
CA ALA A 73 10.39 15.34 15.92
C ALA A 73 10.03 16.25 17.09
#